data_AF-A0A813V601-F1
#
_entry.id   AF-A0A813V601-F1
#
_cell.length_a   1.000
_cell.length_b   1.000
_cell.length_c   1.000
_cell.angle_alpha   90.00
_cell.angle_beta   90.00
_cell.angle_gamma   90.00
#
_symmetry.space_group_name_H-M   'P 1'
#
loop_
_entity.id
_entity.type
_entity.pdbx_description
1 polymer ?
#
loop_
_entity_poly.entity_id
_entity_poly.type
_entity_poly.pdbx_seq_one_letter_code
_entity_poly.pdbx_strand_id
1 'polypeptide(L)'
;MSLFFFVYAYTFINVQQPQAVPTTVPNMNVMGQVVNKTKRPVVMQTITNEKPPPPILPVRILELEATIENRPTTIDEKSPAVLKYRTPHFRASATLKFPPLEEGEHWKVGWIQSCTRMDFFNSYGDSGYSSWEFPQLMSGQNPMISDSDGRNYPFYGSKSEVIELQGPFSDYRTIKVLMNDNFYPHITWDIPTSNERLSRLTNVRRHQTFYTWLVAMNAKNGSILVLKTITWQMNLEINVDPTKPQGSRAVLISNPIPIQPEILKQNIRIPTCVLYPPNANSAQILVWHPGRRPGEISQRPEIVVPPRCDYVLHQNPYYDHYIRHKTHTSVQNKLNGGSSSSSSTSTSSSSSSSSSENKPLVVQPPTHDAYCRLIHPQTSGHKPAPIPGNRCYNGVKHILEDHARLAQGVIVR
;
A
#
# COMPACT_ATOMS: atom_id res chain seq x y z
N MET A 1 28.83 -15.43 -34.85
CA MET A 1 29.02 -14.28 -33.96
C MET A 1 28.09 -14.47 -32.76
N SER A 2 28.45 -15.30 -31.80
CA SER A 2 29.34 -15.06 -30.64
C SER A 2 28.47 -15.00 -29.38
N LEU A 3 28.23 -16.20 -28.83
CA LEU A 3 27.85 -16.43 -27.44
C LEU A 3 28.99 -15.97 -26.52
N PHE A 4 28.65 -15.37 -25.39
CA PHE A 4 29.55 -15.29 -24.23
C PHE A 4 28.85 -15.86 -23.00
N PHE A 5 29.39 -16.97 -22.53
CA PHE A 5 29.22 -17.50 -21.17
C PHE A 5 30.18 -16.76 -20.24
N PHE A 6 29.75 -16.45 -19.01
CA PHE A 6 30.67 -16.26 -17.88
C PHE A 6 30.27 -17.18 -16.74
N VAL A 7 31.19 -18.08 -16.43
CA VAL A 7 31.26 -18.93 -15.23
C VAL A 7 31.99 -18.12 -14.17
N TYR A 8 31.49 -18.10 -12.92
CA TYR A 8 32.31 -17.78 -11.76
C TYR A 8 32.12 -18.83 -10.69
N ALA A 9 33.21 -19.54 -10.41
CA ALA A 9 33.39 -20.46 -9.31
C ALA A 9 33.66 -19.68 -8.01
N TYR A 10 33.07 -20.13 -6.90
CA TYR A 10 33.44 -19.68 -5.56
C TYR A 10 34.18 -20.79 -4.83
N THR A 11 35.43 -20.50 -4.47
CA THR A 11 36.30 -21.31 -3.61
C THR A 11 35.92 -21.10 -2.14
N PHE A 12 35.73 -22.21 -1.44
CA PHE A 12 35.59 -22.28 0.03
C PHE A 12 36.96 -22.09 0.69
N ILE A 13 37.04 -21.20 1.68
CA ILE A 13 38.14 -21.18 2.66
C ILE A 13 37.54 -21.31 4.05
N ASN A 14 37.86 -22.45 4.69
CA ASN A 14 37.69 -22.76 6.10
C ASN A 14 38.71 -21.96 6.92
N VAL A 15 38.27 -21.26 7.98
CA VAL A 15 39.16 -20.86 9.07
C VAL A 15 38.48 -21.15 10.41
N GLN A 16 39.25 -21.82 11.26
CA GLN A 16 38.89 -22.39 12.56
C GLN A 16 38.63 -21.33 13.64
N GLN A 17 37.70 -21.64 14.55
CA GLN A 17 37.54 -21.00 15.85
C GLN A 17 38.53 -21.56 16.89
N PRO A 18 38.93 -20.74 17.89
CA PRO A 18 39.30 -21.25 19.20
C PRO A 18 38.24 -20.97 20.28
N GLN A 19 37.96 -22.00 21.08
CA GLN A 19 37.41 -21.99 22.45
C GLN A 19 38.46 -21.42 23.44
N ALA A 20 38.27 -21.05 24.72
CA ALA A 20 37.19 -20.85 25.70
C ALA A 20 37.81 -19.98 26.84
N VAL A 21 37.08 -19.41 27.81
CA VAL A 21 36.97 -19.86 29.23
C VAL A 21 36.57 -18.62 30.08
N PRO A 22 35.85 -18.76 31.23
CA PRO A 22 35.03 -17.72 31.84
C PRO A 22 35.70 -17.04 33.05
N THR A 23 35.14 -15.92 33.53
CA THR A 23 35.45 -15.42 34.88
C THR A 23 34.25 -14.72 35.54
N THR A 24 34.06 -15.11 36.78
CA THR A 24 33.00 -14.83 37.75
C THR A 24 33.09 -13.45 38.42
N VAL A 25 31.91 -13.00 38.89
CA VAL A 25 31.58 -11.85 39.75
C VAL A 25 32.32 -11.87 41.11
N PRO A 26 32.40 -10.76 41.90
CA PRO A 26 31.29 -10.46 42.82
C PRO A 26 30.99 -8.97 43.11
N ASN A 27 29.72 -8.78 43.53
CA ASN A 27 29.12 -7.65 44.25
C ASN A 27 29.90 -7.21 45.50
N MET A 28 29.80 -5.92 45.84
CA MET A 28 29.67 -5.46 47.23
C MET A 28 28.87 -4.14 47.33
N ASN A 29 27.69 -4.25 47.94
CA ASN A 29 26.99 -3.17 48.64
C ASN A 29 27.70 -2.88 49.96
N VAL A 30 27.86 -1.61 50.39
CA VAL A 30 27.65 -1.22 51.80
C VAL A 30 27.15 0.25 51.88
N MET A 31 26.15 0.42 52.75
CA MET A 31 25.61 1.65 53.36
C MET A 31 26.73 2.60 53.87
N GLY A 32 26.59 3.89 54.07
CA GLY A 32 25.47 4.77 54.37
C GLY A 32 25.99 5.84 55.35
N GLN A 33 25.47 7.06 55.33
CA GLN A 33 25.37 7.89 56.54
C GLN A 33 24.50 9.12 56.33
N VAL A 34 23.92 9.53 57.45
CA VAL A 34 22.75 10.37 57.70
C VAL A 34 23.19 11.79 58.08
N VAL A 35 22.21 12.73 58.08
CA VAL A 35 22.19 14.07 58.71
C VAL A 35 22.53 15.18 57.68
N ASN A 36 21.67 16.17 57.37
CA ASN A 36 20.94 17.07 58.29
C ASN A 36 19.70 17.71 57.64
N LYS A 37 18.71 18.03 58.49
CA LYS A 37 17.39 18.59 58.16
C LYS A 37 17.45 20.10 57.93
N THR A 38 16.92 20.58 56.80
CA THR A 38 16.37 21.93 56.67
C THR A 38 15.11 21.91 55.81
N LYS A 39 13.99 22.36 56.40
CA LYS A 39 12.65 22.41 55.80
C LYS A 39 12.64 23.38 54.61
N ARG A 40 12.27 22.88 53.44
CA ARG A 40 11.78 23.67 52.29
C ARG A 40 10.37 23.16 51.91
N PRO A 41 9.47 24.03 51.44
CA PRO A 41 8.10 23.65 51.17
C PRO A 41 8.04 22.65 50.01
N VAL A 42 7.34 21.55 50.24
CA VAL A 42 7.08 20.48 49.28
C VAL A 42 6.08 21.02 48.26
N VAL A 43 6.58 21.43 47.10
CA VAL A 43 5.78 21.48 45.88
C VAL A 43 5.66 20.03 45.42
N MET A 44 4.44 19.47 45.45
CA MET A 44 4.15 18.19 44.79
C MET A 44 4.40 18.37 43.28
N GLN A 45 5.62 18.05 42.85
CA GLN A 45 5.87 17.71 41.46
C GLN A 45 5.30 16.30 41.27
N THR A 46 4.21 16.22 40.52
CA THR A 46 3.75 14.98 39.92
C THR A 46 4.90 14.45 39.07
N ILE A 47 5.65 13.47 39.59
CA ILE A 47 6.65 12.73 38.82
C ILE A 47 5.85 11.84 37.88
N THR A 48 5.47 12.39 36.73
CA THR A 48 5.04 11.59 35.61
C THR A 48 6.26 10.76 35.19
N ASN A 49 6.13 9.42 35.24
CA ASN A 49 7.05 8.46 34.65
C ASN A 49 7.05 8.57 33.11
N GLU A 50 7.21 9.79 32.58
CA GLU A 50 7.49 9.98 31.17
C GLU A 50 8.96 9.62 30.97
N LYS A 51 9.16 8.51 30.26
CA LYS A 51 10.44 8.11 29.69
C LYS A 51 11.11 9.38 29.13
N PRO A 52 12.38 9.68 29.49
CA PRO A 52 13.04 10.88 29.00
C PRO A 52 12.90 10.93 27.48
N PRO A 53 12.59 12.10 26.90
CA PRO A 53 12.47 12.23 25.46
C PRO A 53 13.75 11.64 24.84
N PRO A 54 13.62 10.78 23.82
CA PRO A 54 14.78 10.15 23.22
C PRO A 54 15.79 11.24 22.84
N PRO A 55 17.09 11.04 23.08
CA PRO A 55 18.11 12.03 22.74
C PRO A 55 17.91 12.44 21.28
N ILE A 56 17.74 13.74 21.07
CA ILE A 56 17.56 14.30 19.72
C ILE A 56 18.86 14.03 18.99
N LEU A 57 18.86 13.06 18.08
CA LEU A 57 20.02 12.81 17.23
C LEU A 57 20.28 14.06 16.39
N PRO A 58 21.48 14.66 16.47
CA PRO A 58 21.80 15.90 15.74
C PRO A 58 22.15 15.60 14.27
N VAL A 59 21.24 14.96 13.53
CA VAL A 59 21.35 14.73 12.09
C VAL A 59 21.21 16.07 11.36
N ARG A 60 22.17 16.41 10.49
CA ARG A 60 22.12 17.65 9.69
C ARG A 60 21.89 17.34 8.22
N ILE A 61 20.95 18.05 7.60
CA ILE A 61 20.76 18.04 6.15
C ILE A 61 21.78 19.00 5.53
N LEU A 62 22.69 18.48 4.72
CA LEU A 62 23.68 19.28 3.99
C LEU A 62 23.12 19.76 2.64
N GLU A 63 22.38 18.88 1.98
CA GLU A 63 21.79 19.12 0.66
C GLU A 63 20.46 18.37 0.59
N LEU A 64 19.47 18.99 -0.05
CA LEU A 64 18.18 18.37 -0.31
C LEU A 64 17.62 18.92 -1.61
N GLU A 65 17.29 18.02 -2.52
CA GLU A 65 16.69 18.35 -3.80
C GLU A 65 15.48 17.46 -4.07
N ALA A 66 14.48 18.03 -4.72
CA ALA A 66 13.36 17.29 -5.29
C ALA A 66 12.99 17.91 -6.63
N THR A 67 12.84 17.08 -7.65
CA THR A 67 12.50 17.52 -9.00
C THR A 67 11.63 16.49 -9.70
N ILE A 68 10.89 16.93 -10.71
CA ILE A 68 10.33 16.04 -11.74
C ILE A 68 10.99 16.41 -13.06
N GLU A 69 11.45 15.40 -13.81
CA GLU A 69 12.08 15.61 -15.11
C GLU A 69 11.21 16.50 -16.02
N ASN A 70 11.78 17.56 -16.56
CA ASN A 70 11.06 18.53 -17.40
C ASN A 70 10.88 18.01 -18.84
N ARG A 71 10.08 16.96 -18.98
CA ARG A 71 9.70 16.35 -20.25
C ARG A 71 8.24 15.90 -20.21
N PRO A 72 7.56 15.75 -21.34
CA PRO A 72 6.20 15.22 -21.36
C PRO A 72 6.14 13.73 -21.03
N THR A 73 4.97 13.28 -20.59
CA THR A 73 4.61 11.85 -20.56
C THR A 73 4.71 11.28 -21.98
N THR A 74 5.37 10.12 -22.13
CA THR A 74 5.46 9.43 -23.42
C THR A 74 4.34 8.41 -23.55
N ILE A 75 3.69 8.37 -24.71
CA ILE A 75 2.61 7.42 -25.04
C ILE A 75 3.15 6.36 -26.00
N ASP A 76 2.82 5.09 -25.78
CA ASP A 76 3.16 3.95 -26.63
C ASP A 76 1.91 3.12 -26.96
N GLU A 77 1.52 3.15 -28.23
CA GLU A 77 0.39 2.41 -28.78
C GLU A 77 0.82 1.14 -29.54
N LYS A 78 2.07 0.69 -29.46
CA LYS A 78 2.56 -0.47 -30.25
C LYS A 78 1.84 -1.78 -29.90
N SER A 79 1.26 -1.90 -28.71
CA SER A 79 0.53 -3.10 -28.31
C SER A 79 -0.92 -3.07 -28.79
N PRO A 80 -1.40 -4.14 -29.46
CA PRO A 80 -2.80 -4.24 -29.86
C PRO A 80 -3.75 -4.52 -28.68
N ALA A 81 -3.23 -4.82 -27.49
CA ALA A 81 -4.03 -5.16 -26.31
C ALA A 81 -4.13 -4.00 -25.30
N VAL A 82 -3.09 -3.18 -25.21
CA VAL A 82 -3.00 -2.10 -24.21
C VAL A 82 -2.39 -0.81 -24.76
N LEU A 83 -2.88 0.31 -24.25
CA LEU A 83 -2.18 1.59 -24.24
C LEU A 83 -1.15 1.58 -23.12
N LYS A 84 0.09 1.99 -23.42
CA LYS A 84 1.12 2.22 -22.41
C LYS A 84 1.45 3.69 -22.37
N TYR A 85 1.77 4.20 -21.18
CA TYR A 85 2.40 5.50 -21.07
C TYR A 85 3.47 5.47 -19.98
N ARG A 86 4.45 6.37 -20.08
CA ARG A 86 5.50 6.56 -19.07
C ARG A 86 5.57 8.01 -18.67
N THR A 87 5.41 8.27 -17.38
CA THR A 87 5.54 9.63 -16.84
C THR A 87 7.01 9.99 -16.66
N PRO A 88 7.33 11.29 -16.59
CA PRO A 88 8.64 11.74 -16.17
C PRO A 88 8.96 11.24 -14.76
N HIS A 89 10.25 11.07 -14.45
CA HIS A 89 10.65 10.61 -13.12
C HIS A 89 10.54 11.75 -12.10
N PHE A 90 9.88 11.47 -10.98
CA PHE A 90 10.10 12.18 -9.72
C PHE A 90 11.41 11.69 -9.11
N ARG A 91 12.26 12.63 -8.72
CA ARG A 91 13.56 12.36 -8.09
C ARG A 91 13.66 13.18 -6.81
N ALA A 92 14.08 12.54 -5.73
CA ALA A 92 14.48 13.23 -4.51
C ALA A 92 15.87 12.75 -4.08
N SER A 93 16.70 13.67 -3.61
CA SER A 93 18.03 13.35 -3.10
C SER A 93 18.31 14.13 -1.82
N ALA A 94 19.00 13.50 -0.89
CA ALA A 94 19.46 14.18 0.32
C ALA A 94 20.86 13.72 0.70
N THR A 95 21.72 14.69 0.98
CA THR A 95 23.04 14.47 1.57
C THR A 95 22.97 14.88 3.04
N LEU A 96 23.30 13.96 3.94
CA LEU A 96 23.14 14.13 5.39
C LEU A 96 24.49 13.96 6.11
N LYS A 97 24.71 14.75 7.14
CA LYS A 97 25.77 14.52 8.14
C LYS A 97 25.15 13.83 9.35
N PHE A 98 25.45 12.55 9.50
CA PHE A 98 24.92 11.69 10.56
C PHE A 98 25.89 11.65 11.75
N PRO A 99 25.40 11.76 13.00
CA PRO A 99 26.26 11.78 14.18
C PRO A 99 26.96 10.44 14.43
N PRO A 100 28.05 10.44 15.22
CA PRO A 100 28.63 9.22 15.78
C PRO A 100 27.57 8.29 16.39
N LEU A 101 27.80 6.99 16.29
CA LEU A 101 26.91 5.97 16.85
C LEU A 101 27.68 5.09 17.83
N GLU A 102 27.02 4.74 18.92
CA GLU A 102 27.54 3.82 19.93
C GLU A 102 27.41 2.35 19.49
N GLU A 103 28.08 1.46 20.21
CA GLU A 103 27.99 0.02 19.98
C GLU A 103 26.53 -0.46 20.11
N GLY A 104 26.10 -1.28 19.14
CA GLY A 104 24.73 -1.81 19.10
C GLY A 104 23.64 -0.82 18.65
N GLU A 105 23.98 0.43 18.32
CA GLU A 105 23.03 1.32 17.64
C GLU A 105 22.88 0.93 16.17
N HIS A 106 21.63 0.91 15.71
CA HIS A 106 21.30 0.60 14.32
C HIS A 106 20.17 1.54 13.85
N TRP A 107 20.46 2.28 12.79
CA TRP A 107 19.57 3.28 12.21
C TRP A 107 19.38 3.04 10.72
N LYS A 108 18.15 3.24 10.24
CA LYS A 108 17.81 3.28 8.81
C LYS A 108 17.47 4.70 8.42
N VAL A 109 18.15 5.24 7.42
CA VAL A 109 17.91 6.60 6.93
C VAL A 109 17.42 6.51 5.50
N GLY A 110 16.28 7.10 5.19
CA GLY A 110 15.71 6.95 3.85
C GLY A 110 14.34 7.58 3.65
N TRP A 111 13.72 7.20 2.54
CA TRP A 111 12.47 7.78 2.06
C TRP A 111 11.25 6.90 2.37
N ILE A 112 10.23 7.51 2.97
CA ILE A 112 8.88 6.95 3.12
C ILE A 112 7.98 7.73 2.17
N GLN A 113 7.12 7.06 1.40
CA GLN A 113 6.13 7.72 0.56
C GLN A 113 4.72 7.22 0.88
N SER A 114 3.73 8.10 0.71
CA SER A 114 2.32 7.74 0.79
C SER A 114 1.50 8.47 -0.26
N CYS A 115 0.42 7.81 -0.70
CA CYS A 115 -0.59 8.38 -1.58
C CYS A 115 -1.75 8.93 -0.75
N THR A 116 -2.09 10.20 -0.95
CA THR A 116 -3.17 10.92 -0.26
C THR A 116 -4.44 11.03 -1.10
N ARG A 117 -4.29 10.96 -2.43
CA ARG A 117 -5.36 11.03 -3.42
C ARG A 117 -5.06 10.09 -4.57
N MET A 118 -6.07 9.32 -4.98
CA MET A 118 -6.00 8.43 -6.15
C MET A 118 -7.25 8.58 -6.99
N ASP A 119 -7.13 9.39 -8.04
CA ASP A 119 -8.06 9.43 -9.14
C ASP A 119 -7.38 8.75 -10.33
N PHE A 120 -7.78 7.55 -10.70
CA PHE A 120 -7.25 6.91 -11.90
C PHE A 120 -8.37 6.22 -12.65
N PHE A 121 -8.85 6.87 -13.71
CA PHE A 121 -10.02 6.51 -14.48
C PHE A 121 -9.67 6.22 -15.93
N ASN A 122 -10.27 5.17 -16.49
CA ASN A 122 -10.21 4.85 -17.92
C ASN A 122 -11.63 4.78 -18.45
N SER A 123 -12.01 5.67 -19.37
CA SER A 123 -13.37 5.78 -19.91
C SER A 123 -13.48 5.03 -21.23
N TYR A 124 -14.64 4.43 -21.48
CA TYR A 124 -14.94 3.64 -22.69
C TYR A 124 -16.20 4.15 -23.41
N GLY A 125 -16.27 5.48 -23.55
CA GLY A 125 -17.45 6.19 -24.04
C GLY A 125 -18.69 5.96 -23.18
N ASP A 126 -19.84 5.78 -23.82
CA ASP A 126 -21.13 5.56 -23.15
C ASP A 126 -21.21 4.19 -22.46
N SER A 127 -20.24 3.30 -22.68
CA SER A 127 -20.20 1.97 -22.06
C SER A 127 -19.88 2.04 -20.57
N GLY A 128 -19.23 3.11 -20.10
CA GLY A 128 -18.80 3.27 -18.70
C GLY A 128 -17.32 3.57 -18.55
N TYR A 129 -16.80 3.37 -17.34
CA TYR A 129 -15.39 3.60 -17.02
C TYR A 129 -14.86 2.56 -16.02
N SER A 130 -13.54 2.33 -16.03
CA SER A 130 -12.85 1.63 -14.95
C SER A 130 -12.08 2.60 -14.07
N SER A 131 -11.93 2.26 -12.79
CA SER A 131 -11.19 3.05 -11.80
C SER A 131 -10.29 2.19 -10.93
N TRP A 132 -9.05 2.64 -10.73
CA TRP A 132 -8.21 2.13 -9.65
C TRP A 132 -8.52 2.91 -8.37
N GLU A 133 -8.94 2.19 -7.33
CA GLU A 133 -9.45 2.78 -6.10
C GLU A 133 -8.72 2.22 -4.87
N PHE A 134 -8.64 3.04 -3.83
CA PHE A 134 -8.23 2.62 -2.49
C PHE A 134 -9.45 2.68 -1.55
N PRO A 135 -10.06 1.54 -1.19
CA PRO A 135 -11.24 1.53 -0.33
C PRO A 135 -11.05 2.32 0.98
N GLN A 136 -9.86 2.27 1.57
CA GLN A 136 -9.56 2.96 2.82
C GLN A 136 -9.47 4.49 2.66
N LEU A 137 -9.04 4.99 1.50
CA LEU A 137 -9.11 6.43 1.21
C LEU A 137 -10.54 6.86 0.90
N MET A 138 -11.25 6.08 0.07
CA MET A 138 -12.63 6.38 -0.35
C MET A 138 -13.62 6.41 0.81
N SER A 139 -13.45 5.50 1.77
CA SER A 139 -14.24 5.44 3.01
C SER A 139 -13.83 6.45 4.07
N GLY A 140 -12.71 7.16 3.89
CA GLY A 140 -12.12 8.04 4.90
C GLY A 140 -11.51 7.30 6.10
N GLN A 141 -11.42 5.97 6.06
CA GLN A 141 -10.82 5.15 7.13
C GLN A 141 -9.35 5.51 7.36
N ASN A 142 -8.60 5.68 6.27
CA ASN A 142 -7.21 6.12 6.31
C ASN A 142 -7.08 7.43 5.53
N PRO A 143 -6.32 8.42 6.03
CA PRO A 143 -6.06 9.66 5.29
C PRO A 143 -5.02 9.46 4.16
N MET A 144 -4.26 8.37 4.21
CA MET A 144 -3.13 8.07 3.32
C MET A 144 -2.94 6.56 3.18
N ILE A 145 -2.39 6.13 2.05
CA ILE A 145 -1.96 4.74 1.82
C ILE A 145 -0.44 4.69 1.69
N SER A 146 0.20 3.77 2.42
CA SER A 146 1.64 3.53 2.33
C SER A 146 2.04 3.17 0.90
N ASP A 147 3.08 3.79 0.35
CA ASP A 147 3.65 3.41 -0.95
C ASP A 147 4.95 2.62 -0.77
N SER A 148 5.03 1.86 0.32
CA SER A 148 6.17 0.97 0.59
C SER A 148 6.25 -0.16 -0.43
N ASP A 149 7.46 -0.70 -0.61
CA ASP A 149 7.72 -1.85 -1.47
C ASP A 149 7.14 -3.18 -1.01
N GLY A 150 6.53 -3.20 0.17
CA GLY A 150 5.90 -4.38 0.73
C GLY A 150 6.85 -5.35 1.42
N ARG A 151 8.16 -5.06 1.43
CA ARG A 151 9.21 -5.90 2.03
C ARG A 151 9.89 -5.20 3.19
N ASN A 152 10.21 -3.92 3.03
CA ASN A 152 10.97 -3.11 3.98
C ASN A 152 10.13 -1.93 4.49
N TYR A 153 8.96 -2.22 5.05
CA TYR A 153 8.14 -1.17 5.65
C TYR A 153 8.93 -0.36 6.70
N PRO A 154 8.74 0.96 6.75
CA PRO A 154 7.83 1.78 5.95
C PRO A 154 8.44 2.36 4.66
N PHE A 155 9.66 1.95 4.29
CA PHE A 155 10.42 2.59 3.23
C PHE A 155 9.83 2.34 1.85
N TYR A 156 9.88 3.37 1.01
CA TYR A 156 9.51 3.29 -0.41
C TYR A 156 10.43 2.34 -1.16
N GLY A 157 11.70 2.37 -0.79
CA GLY A 157 12.83 1.73 -1.45
C GLY A 157 13.65 0.81 -0.55
N SER A 158 14.53 -0.01 -1.13
CA SER A 158 15.48 -0.82 -0.36
C SER A 158 16.92 -0.77 -0.90
N LYS A 159 17.17 0.04 -1.93
CA LYS A 159 18.47 0.14 -2.59
C LYS A 159 19.08 1.48 -2.27
N SER A 160 18.90 2.47 -3.14
CA SER A 160 19.43 3.81 -2.94
C SER A 160 18.54 4.66 -2.04
N GLU A 161 17.32 4.22 -1.81
CA GLU A 161 16.32 4.99 -1.09
C GLU A 161 16.43 4.84 0.43
N VAL A 162 17.20 3.85 0.90
CA VAL A 162 17.48 3.63 2.32
C VAL A 162 18.94 3.26 2.51
N ILE A 163 19.55 3.80 3.55
CA ILE A 163 20.89 3.43 4.02
C ILE A 163 20.74 2.90 5.44
N GLU A 164 21.42 1.80 5.73
CA GLU A 164 21.56 1.26 7.08
C GLU A 164 22.90 1.71 7.68
N LEU A 165 22.82 2.22 8.91
CA LEU A 165 23.96 2.67 9.70
C LEU A 165 24.02 1.85 10.97
N GLN A 166 25.12 1.12 11.14
CA GLN A 166 25.39 0.33 12.33
C GLN A 166 26.60 0.92 13.05
N GLY A 167 26.44 1.19 14.34
CA GLY A 167 27.54 1.56 15.22
C GLY A 167 28.43 0.34 15.58
N PRO A 168 29.58 0.58 16.19
CA PRO A 168 30.06 1.88 16.64
C PRO A 168 30.81 2.65 15.54
N PHE A 169 30.74 3.98 15.59
CA PHE A 169 31.71 4.85 14.92
C PHE A 169 31.78 6.21 15.64
N SER A 170 33.00 6.72 15.82
CA SER A 170 33.30 7.91 16.62
C SER A 170 33.16 9.24 15.87
N ASP A 171 33.14 9.21 14.54
CA ASP A 171 33.12 10.40 13.69
C ASP A 171 31.79 10.57 12.96
N TYR A 172 31.46 11.82 12.62
CA TYR A 172 30.32 12.10 11.77
C TYR A 172 30.48 11.46 10.39
N ARG A 173 29.42 10.82 9.89
CA ARG A 173 29.39 10.23 8.55
C ARG A 173 28.55 11.07 7.60
N THR A 174 29.07 11.31 6.40
CA THR A 174 28.28 11.88 5.31
C THR A 174 27.64 10.74 4.52
N ILE A 175 26.32 10.77 4.38
CA ILE A 175 25.54 9.77 3.64
C ILE A 175 24.68 10.45 2.58
N LYS A 176 24.34 9.72 1.52
CA LYS A 176 23.47 10.21 0.45
C LYS A 176 22.37 9.19 0.15
N VAL A 177 21.11 9.62 0.26
CA VAL A 177 19.94 8.79 -0.08
C VAL A 177 19.24 9.36 -1.31
N LEU A 178 18.74 8.48 -2.17
CA LEU A 178 18.15 8.80 -3.47
C LEU A 178 16.85 8.06 -3.66
N MET A 179 15.80 8.78 -4.05
CA MET A 179 14.52 8.24 -4.46
C MET A 179 14.28 8.52 -5.94
N ASN A 180 13.73 7.53 -6.63
CA ASN A 180 13.29 7.64 -8.01
C ASN A 180 11.94 6.94 -8.16
N ASP A 181 10.96 7.66 -8.70
CA ASP A 181 9.60 7.16 -8.92
C ASP A 181 9.08 7.63 -10.28
N ASN A 182 8.32 6.78 -10.96
CA ASN A 182 7.59 7.10 -12.18
C ASN A 182 6.44 6.10 -12.39
N PHE A 183 5.40 6.55 -13.07
CA PHE A 183 4.30 5.67 -13.44
C PHE A 183 4.54 5.09 -14.83
N TYR A 184 4.35 3.77 -14.94
CA TYR A 184 4.42 3.04 -16.19
C TYR A 184 3.30 1.98 -16.31
N PRO A 185 2.02 2.39 -16.34
CA PRO A 185 0.91 1.44 -16.36
C PRO A 185 0.60 0.93 -17.77
N HIS A 186 -0.17 -0.15 -17.80
CA HIS A 186 -0.78 -0.70 -19.00
C HIS A 186 -2.30 -0.59 -18.88
N ILE A 187 -2.94 0.02 -19.86
CA ILE A 187 -4.39 0.25 -19.88
C ILE A 187 -4.99 -0.52 -21.04
N THR A 188 -5.98 -1.35 -20.76
CA THR A 188 -6.64 -2.14 -21.82
C THR A 188 -7.37 -1.23 -22.78
N TRP A 189 -7.22 -1.50 -24.09
CA TRP A 189 -8.02 -0.84 -25.10
C TRP A 189 -9.50 -1.16 -24.97
N ASP A 190 -9.80 -2.33 -24.43
CA ASP A 190 -11.15 -2.83 -24.24
C ASP A 190 -11.64 -2.68 -22.79
N ILE A 191 -12.96 -2.74 -22.61
CA ILE A 191 -13.62 -2.81 -21.31
C ILE A 191 -13.03 -3.99 -20.52
N PRO A 192 -12.59 -3.80 -19.27
CA PRO A 192 -11.84 -4.84 -18.54
C PRO A 192 -12.61 -6.16 -18.31
N THR A 193 -13.94 -6.12 -18.33
CA THR A 193 -14.82 -7.29 -18.18
C THR A 193 -15.24 -7.91 -19.51
N SER A 194 -14.86 -7.32 -20.65
CA SER A 194 -15.22 -7.83 -21.97
C SER A 194 -14.17 -8.80 -22.54
N ASN A 195 -14.66 -9.74 -23.34
CA ASN A 195 -13.85 -10.71 -24.09
C ASN A 195 -13.80 -10.39 -25.60
N GLU A 196 -14.37 -9.27 -26.04
CA GLU A 196 -14.53 -8.94 -27.47
C GLU A 196 -13.24 -8.41 -28.10
N ARG A 197 -12.28 -7.93 -27.28
CA ARG A 197 -10.99 -7.36 -27.70
C ARG A 197 -11.15 -6.15 -28.64
N LEU A 198 -12.16 -5.33 -28.39
CA LEU A 198 -12.43 -4.12 -29.15
C LEU A 198 -11.63 -2.93 -28.62
N SER A 199 -11.25 -2.01 -29.50
CA SER A 199 -10.70 -0.71 -29.08
C SER A 199 -11.85 0.22 -28.70
N ARG A 200 -12.12 0.34 -27.40
CA ARG A 200 -13.23 1.16 -26.85
C ARG A 200 -12.78 2.27 -25.92
N LEU A 201 -11.52 2.27 -25.49
CA LEU A 201 -10.95 3.31 -24.64
C LEU A 201 -11.09 4.68 -25.32
N THR A 202 -11.64 5.65 -24.59
CA THR A 202 -11.85 7.02 -25.07
C THR A 202 -11.09 8.07 -24.27
N ASN A 203 -10.80 7.81 -23.00
CA ASN A 203 -10.08 8.76 -22.15
C ASN A 203 -9.34 8.03 -21.03
N VAL A 204 -8.17 8.54 -20.66
CA VAL A 204 -7.43 8.15 -19.46
C VAL A 204 -7.19 9.40 -18.63
N ARG A 205 -7.63 9.40 -17.38
CA ARG A 205 -7.38 10.49 -16.42
C ARG A 205 -6.71 9.93 -15.19
N ARG A 206 -5.58 10.52 -14.81
CA ARG A 206 -4.87 10.18 -13.58
C ARG A 206 -4.50 11.43 -12.82
N HIS A 207 -4.95 11.53 -11.57
CA HIS A 207 -4.56 12.56 -10.64
C HIS A 207 -4.24 11.93 -9.28
N GLN A 208 -2.96 12.02 -8.90
CA GLN A 208 -2.47 11.51 -7.62
C GLN A 208 -1.66 12.56 -6.90
N THR A 209 -1.75 12.54 -5.58
CA THR A 209 -1.00 13.45 -4.69
C THR A 209 -0.28 12.64 -3.63
N PHE A 210 0.96 13.00 -3.35
CA PHE A 210 1.85 12.26 -2.48
C PHE A 210 2.47 13.15 -1.40
N TYR A 211 2.77 12.51 -0.27
CA TYR A 211 3.77 12.98 0.68
C TYR A 211 4.94 12.01 0.71
N THR A 212 6.14 12.56 0.71
CA THR A 212 7.40 11.84 0.81
C THR A 212 8.20 12.41 1.98
N TRP A 213 8.59 11.56 2.92
CA TRP A 213 9.35 11.93 4.11
C TRP A 213 10.77 11.39 4.02
N LEU A 214 11.74 12.27 4.24
CA LEU A 214 13.09 11.89 4.62
C LEU A 214 13.11 11.60 6.11
N VAL A 215 13.50 10.41 6.51
CA VAL A 215 13.49 9.99 7.92
C VAL A 215 14.80 9.33 8.36
N ALA A 216 15.08 9.41 9.66
CA ALA A 216 15.98 8.51 10.36
C ALA A 216 15.17 7.65 11.33
N MET A 217 15.20 6.33 11.18
CA MET A 217 14.46 5.37 11.97
C MET A 217 15.41 4.49 12.78
N ASN A 218 15.19 4.38 14.09
CA ASN A 218 15.93 3.44 14.91
C ASN A 218 15.44 2.02 14.62
N ALA A 219 16.32 1.15 14.12
CA ALA A 219 15.96 -0.19 13.69
C ALA A 219 15.56 -1.12 14.85
N LYS A 220 15.97 -0.79 16.09
CA LYS A 220 15.72 -1.62 17.28
C LYS A 220 14.35 -1.35 17.89
N ASN A 221 13.94 -0.08 18.00
CA ASN A 221 12.69 0.30 18.67
C ASN A 221 11.64 0.93 17.74
N GLY A 222 11.98 1.15 16.46
CA GLY A 222 11.08 1.71 15.47
C GLY A 222 10.79 3.20 15.62
N SER A 223 11.51 3.93 16.48
CA SER A 223 11.34 5.38 16.61
C SER A 223 11.75 6.07 15.31
N ILE A 224 10.96 7.06 14.88
CA ILE A 224 11.16 7.78 13.63
C ILE A 224 11.39 9.25 13.92
N LEU A 225 12.50 9.78 13.41
CA LEU A 225 12.78 11.20 13.30
C LEU A 225 12.48 11.66 11.88
N VAL A 226 11.48 12.52 11.71
CA VAL A 226 11.18 13.15 10.41
C VAL A 226 12.14 14.32 10.18
N LEU A 227 13.01 14.19 9.19
CA LEU A 227 14.01 15.19 8.84
C LEU A 227 13.42 16.24 7.89
N LYS A 228 12.74 15.79 6.83
CA LYS A 228 12.06 16.69 5.90
C LYS A 228 10.84 16.05 5.23
N THR A 229 9.89 16.87 4.81
CA THR A 229 8.70 16.46 4.06
C THR A 229 8.67 17.14 2.70
N ILE A 230 8.32 16.38 1.66
CA ILE A 230 8.14 16.82 0.28
C ILE A 230 6.72 16.46 -0.13
N THR A 231 6.04 17.35 -0.83
CA THR A 231 4.78 17.04 -1.50
C THR A 231 4.94 17.14 -3.00
N TRP A 232 4.29 16.25 -3.72
CA TRP A 232 4.31 16.24 -5.16
C TRP A 232 3.04 15.59 -5.70
N GLN A 233 2.75 15.85 -6.97
CA GLN A 233 1.55 15.34 -7.60
C GLN A 233 1.82 14.95 -9.05
N MET A 234 1.01 14.02 -9.53
CA MET A 234 0.92 13.63 -10.93
C MET A 234 -0.46 13.99 -11.43
N ASN A 235 -0.53 14.74 -12.53
CA ASN A 235 -1.77 15.02 -13.25
C ASN A 235 -1.57 14.68 -14.73
N LEU A 236 -2.42 13.80 -15.25
CA LEU A 236 -2.34 13.26 -16.59
C LEU A 236 -3.74 13.13 -17.16
N GLU A 237 -3.88 13.55 -18.41
CA GLU A 237 -5.06 13.25 -19.20
C GLU A 237 -4.68 12.94 -20.64
N ILE A 238 -5.17 11.80 -21.13
CA ILE A 238 -4.97 11.31 -22.48
C ILE A 238 -6.33 11.14 -23.13
N ASN A 239 -6.57 11.84 -24.22
CA ASN A 239 -7.73 11.61 -25.07
C ASN A 239 -7.44 10.48 -26.05
N VAL A 240 -8.41 9.58 -26.28
CA VAL A 240 -8.26 8.44 -27.18
C VAL A 240 -9.42 8.42 -28.16
N ASP A 241 -9.09 8.38 -29.46
CA ASP A 241 -10.06 8.18 -30.53
C ASP A 241 -9.99 6.73 -31.02
N PRO A 242 -10.94 5.85 -30.60
CA PRO A 242 -10.93 4.45 -30.98
C PRO A 242 -11.16 4.20 -32.48
N THR A 243 -11.67 5.20 -33.23
CA THR A 243 -11.92 5.07 -34.68
C THR A 243 -10.66 5.20 -35.51
N LYS A 244 -9.59 5.78 -34.94
CA LYS A 244 -8.29 5.92 -35.60
C LYS A 244 -7.50 4.62 -35.61
N PRO A 245 -6.59 4.43 -36.59
CA PRO A 245 -5.68 3.29 -36.58
C PRO A 245 -4.75 3.35 -35.37
N GLN A 246 -4.39 2.16 -34.87
CA GLN A 246 -3.43 2.00 -33.77
C GLN A 246 -2.12 2.74 -34.10
N GLY A 247 -1.58 3.48 -33.14
CA GLY A 247 -0.42 4.36 -33.34
C GLY A 247 -0.79 5.84 -33.56
N SER A 248 -2.08 6.16 -33.65
CA SER A 248 -2.58 7.52 -33.84
C SER A 248 -3.85 7.83 -33.05
N ARG A 249 -4.23 6.96 -32.10
CA ARG A 249 -5.47 7.08 -31.34
C ARG A 249 -5.33 8.05 -30.17
N ALA A 250 -4.20 8.02 -29.49
CA ALA A 250 -4.01 8.65 -28.19
C ALA A 250 -3.24 9.97 -28.28
N VAL A 251 -3.74 10.99 -27.59
CA VAL A 251 -3.13 12.31 -27.53
C VAL A 251 -3.08 12.76 -26.07
N LEU A 252 -1.88 13.15 -25.61
CA LEU A 252 -1.70 13.79 -24.32
C LEU A 252 -2.34 15.19 -24.35
N ILE A 253 -3.34 15.43 -23.51
CA ILE A 253 -4.05 16.73 -23.46
C ILE A 253 -3.79 17.49 -22.16
N SER A 254 -3.35 16.82 -21.09
CA SER A 254 -2.85 17.50 -19.89
C SER A 254 -1.57 18.30 -20.19
N ASN A 255 -1.26 19.28 -19.33
CA ASN A 255 -0.04 20.07 -19.46
C ASN A 255 1.21 19.15 -19.59
N PRO A 256 2.00 19.27 -20.68
CA PRO A 256 3.19 18.46 -20.87
C PRO A 256 4.32 18.79 -19.88
N ILE A 257 4.25 19.93 -19.19
CA ILE A 257 5.21 20.37 -18.18
C ILE A 257 4.69 19.94 -16.79
N PRO A 258 5.41 19.05 -16.08
CA PRO A 258 5.01 18.63 -14.73
C PRO A 258 5.12 19.76 -13.71
N ILE A 259 4.19 19.78 -12.75
CA ILE A 259 4.28 20.66 -11.58
C ILE A 259 5.42 20.16 -10.70
N GLN A 260 6.44 21.01 -10.48
CA GLN A 260 7.60 20.64 -9.67
C GLN A 260 7.21 20.38 -8.20
N PRO A 261 7.89 19.45 -7.52
CA PRO A 261 7.60 19.11 -6.14
C PRO A 261 7.95 20.27 -5.19
N GLU A 262 7.24 20.34 -4.06
CA GLU A 262 7.50 21.34 -3.02
C GLU A 262 8.14 20.69 -1.80
N ILE A 263 9.31 21.19 -1.42
CA ILE A 263 9.96 20.88 -0.14
C ILE A 263 9.29 21.76 0.94
N LEU A 264 8.52 21.15 1.84
CA LEU A 264 7.69 21.89 2.78
C LEU A 264 8.52 22.63 3.83
N LYS A 265 8.11 23.85 4.18
CA LYS A 265 8.76 24.61 5.27
C LYS A 265 8.66 23.89 6.60
N GLN A 266 7.50 23.29 6.90
CA GLN A 266 7.22 22.53 8.11
C GLN A 266 6.96 21.06 7.78
N ASN A 267 7.43 20.18 8.67
CA ASN A 267 7.23 18.75 8.50
C ASN A 267 5.82 18.32 8.88
N ILE A 268 5.28 17.37 8.13
CA ILE A 268 3.99 16.74 8.43
C ILE A 268 4.27 15.45 9.20
N ARG A 269 3.49 15.20 10.24
CA ARG A 269 3.56 13.94 11.00
C ARG A 269 3.15 12.76 10.11
N ILE A 270 3.91 11.67 10.18
CA ILE A 270 3.57 10.42 9.47
C ILE A 270 2.40 9.74 10.19
N PRO A 271 1.25 9.49 9.53
CA PRO A 271 0.17 8.71 10.11
C PRO A 271 0.56 7.25 10.28
N THR A 272 0.03 6.58 11.31
CA THR A 272 0.32 5.16 11.59
C THR A 272 -0.01 4.25 10.40
N CYS A 273 -1.06 4.55 9.62
CA CYS A 273 -1.44 3.76 8.45
C CYS A 273 -0.40 3.75 7.31
N VAL A 274 0.56 4.69 7.31
CA VAL A 274 1.67 4.71 6.35
C VAL A 274 2.80 3.77 6.78
N LEU A 275 2.90 3.49 8.09
CA LEU A 275 4.02 2.76 8.67
C LEU A 275 3.92 1.24 8.54
N TYR A 276 2.72 0.73 8.26
CA TYR A 276 2.40 -0.69 8.28
C TYR A 276 1.67 -1.11 7.00
N PRO A 277 1.65 -2.42 6.69
CA PRO A 277 0.83 -2.94 5.60
C PRO A 277 -0.66 -2.56 5.73
N PRO A 278 -1.40 -2.50 4.62
CA PRO A 278 -0.95 -2.79 3.24
C PRO A 278 -0.33 -1.57 2.52
N ASN A 279 0.55 -1.85 1.57
CA ASN A 279 1.03 -0.86 0.61
C ASN A 279 0.02 -0.63 -0.51
N ALA A 280 0.25 0.42 -1.30
CA ALA A 280 -0.58 0.84 -2.41
C ALA A 280 -0.90 -0.33 -3.36
N ASN A 281 0.11 -1.04 -3.87
CA ASN A 281 -0.11 -2.16 -4.77
C ASN A 281 -0.95 -3.31 -4.18
N SER A 282 -0.93 -3.49 -2.86
CA SER A 282 -1.69 -4.52 -2.17
C SER A 282 -3.08 -4.06 -1.76
N ALA A 283 -3.27 -2.75 -1.57
CA ALA A 283 -4.51 -2.12 -1.13
C ALA A 283 -5.45 -1.76 -2.28
N GLN A 284 -4.91 -1.48 -3.46
CA GLN A 284 -5.70 -1.01 -4.60
C GLN A 284 -6.61 -2.10 -5.18
N ILE A 285 -7.73 -1.64 -5.74
CA ILE A 285 -8.71 -2.47 -6.46
C ILE A 285 -8.98 -1.86 -7.83
N LEU A 286 -9.33 -2.70 -8.82
CA LEU A 286 -9.85 -2.23 -10.11
C LEU A 286 -11.35 -2.45 -10.13
N VAL A 287 -12.12 -1.38 -10.31
CA VAL A 287 -13.57 -1.39 -10.38
C VAL A 287 -14.01 -1.02 -11.80
N TRP A 288 -14.97 -1.76 -12.35
CA TRP A 288 -15.70 -1.41 -13.55
C TRP A 288 -17.02 -0.75 -13.15
N HIS A 289 -17.30 0.43 -13.69
CA HIS A 289 -18.53 1.19 -13.50
C HIS A 289 -19.26 1.29 -14.84
N PRO A 290 -20.28 0.45 -15.08
CA PRO A 290 -21.01 0.45 -16.33
C PRO A 290 -21.74 1.79 -16.56
N GLY A 291 -21.80 2.21 -17.81
CA GLY A 291 -22.55 3.38 -18.24
C GLY A 291 -24.05 3.19 -18.03
N ARG A 292 -24.76 4.30 -17.82
CA ARG A 292 -26.22 4.30 -17.72
C ARG A 292 -26.79 4.40 -19.13
N ARG A 293 -27.47 3.34 -19.59
CA ARG A 293 -28.32 3.46 -20.78
C ARG A 293 -29.65 4.10 -20.39
N PRO A 294 -30.19 5.03 -21.19
CA PRO A 294 -31.54 5.56 -20.96
C PRO A 294 -32.56 4.41 -20.88
N GLY A 295 -33.34 4.36 -19.80
CA GLY A 295 -34.38 3.35 -19.59
C GLY A 295 -33.92 2.02 -18.96
N GLU A 296 -32.61 1.81 -18.76
CA GLU A 296 -32.10 0.64 -18.01
C GLU A 296 -31.85 0.98 -16.53
N ILE A 297 -32.10 0.01 -15.65
CA ILE A 297 -31.66 0.09 -14.25
C ILE A 297 -30.14 0.23 -14.27
N SER A 298 -29.61 1.24 -13.56
CA SER A 298 -28.16 1.46 -13.44
C SER A 298 -27.48 0.15 -13.03
N GLN A 299 -26.67 -0.40 -13.93
CA GLN A 299 -25.91 -1.61 -13.63
C GLN A 299 -24.92 -1.30 -12.51
N ARG A 300 -24.73 -2.28 -11.62
CA ARG A 300 -23.89 -2.08 -10.43
C ARG A 300 -22.40 -2.14 -10.80
N PRO A 301 -21.57 -1.37 -10.11
CA PRO A 301 -20.12 -1.51 -10.23
C PRO A 301 -19.64 -2.93 -9.92
N GLU A 302 -18.64 -3.40 -10.66
CA GLU A 302 -18.04 -4.73 -10.52
C GLU A 302 -16.55 -4.63 -10.16
N ILE A 303 -16.10 -5.39 -9.17
CA ILE A 303 -14.67 -5.53 -8.87
C ILE A 303 -14.05 -6.49 -9.88
N VAL A 304 -13.21 -5.94 -10.75
CA VAL A 304 -12.46 -6.66 -11.78
C VAL A 304 -11.18 -7.25 -11.18
N VAL A 305 -10.48 -6.45 -10.36
CA VAL A 305 -9.29 -6.91 -9.63
C VAL A 305 -9.51 -6.64 -8.14
N PRO A 306 -9.60 -7.69 -7.31
CA PRO A 306 -9.70 -7.53 -5.86
C PRO A 306 -8.35 -7.08 -5.27
N PRO A 307 -8.34 -6.54 -4.03
CA PRO A 307 -7.09 -6.21 -3.36
C PRO A 307 -6.31 -7.49 -3.10
N ARG A 308 -4.98 -7.39 -3.06
CA ARG A 308 -4.12 -8.56 -2.78
C ARG A 308 -4.10 -8.93 -1.30
N CYS A 309 -4.60 -8.06 -0.43
CA CYS A 309 -4.61 -8.26 1.01
C CYS A 309 -6.04 -8.39 1.52
N ASP A 310 -6.38 -9.56 2.09
CA ASP A 310 -7.73 -9.87 2.57
C ASP A 310 -8.18 -8.97 3.73
N TYR A 311 -7.24 -8.37 4.47
CA TYR A 311 -7.54 -7.39 5.51
C TYR A 311 -8.33 -6.17 4.97
N VAL A 312 -8.10 -5.80 3.70
CA VAL A 312 -8.82 -4.73 3.01
C VAL A 312 -10.29 -5.09 2.77
N LEU A 313 -10.60 -6.39 2.65
CA LEU A 313 -11.93 -6.90 2.35
C LEU A 313 -12.85 -6.90 3.57
N HIS A 314 -12.34 -7.27 4.73
CA HIS A 314 -13.16 -7.60 5.91
C HIS A 314 -13.50 -6.43 6.83
N GLN A 315 -12.91 -5.25 6.62
CA GLN A 315 -13.07 -4.12 7.53
C GLN A 315 -13.58 -2.84 6.84
N ASN A 316 -13.89 -2.89 5.55
CA ASN A 316 -14.28 -1.68 4.83
C ASN A 316 -15.75 -1.75 4.38
N PRO A 317 -16.65 -0.92 4.96
CA PRO A 317 -18.07 -0.90 4.58
C PRO A 317 -18.29 -0.48 3.12
N TYR A 318 -17.33 0.24 2.52
CA TYR A 318 -17.33 0.52 1.07
C TYR A 318 -17.16 -0.76 0.25
N TYR A 319 -16.37 -1.72 0.72
CA TYR A 319 -16.15 -3.01 0.06
C TYR A 319 -17.37 -3.93 0.19
N ASP A 320 -18.03 -3.92 1.36
CA ASP A 320 -19.30 -4.64 1.60
C ASP A 320 -20.39 -4.26 0.59
N HIS A 321 -20.44 -3.00 0.15
CA HIS A 321 -21.36 -2.55 -0.90
C HIS A 321 -21.16 -3.30 -2.23
N TYR A 322 -19.93 -3.70 -2.55
CA TYR A 322 -19.63 -4.49 -3.74
C TYR A 322 -19.86 -6.00 -3.55
N ILE A 323 -19.64 -6.53 -2.34
CA ILE A 323 -19.66 -7.98 -2.08
C ILE A 323 -21.04 -8.53 -1.71
N ARG A 324 -21.88 -7.80 -0.97
CA ARG A 324 -23.15 -8.30 -0.40
C ARG A 324 -24.17 -8.85 -1.40
N HIS A 325 -23.93 -8.74 -2.71
CA HIS A 325 -24.86 -9.22 -3.72
C HIS A 325 -24.32 -10.33 -4.64
N LYS A 326 -23.03 -10.69 -4.60
CA LYS A 326 -22.55 -11.90 -5.31
C LYS A 326 -23.13 -13.20 -4.72
N THR A 327 -23.49 -13.19 -3.44
CA THR A 327 -24.09 -14.33 -2.74
C THR A 327 -25.60 -14.49 -2.99
N HIS A 328 -26.31 -13.45 -3.41
CA HIS A 328 -27.75 -13.56 -3.72
C HIS A 328 -28.03 -14.00 -5.16
N THR A 329 -27.21 -13.59 -6.13
CA THR A 329 -27.41 -13.97 -7.55
C THR A 329 -26.99 -15.41 -7.85
N SER A 330 -26.04 -15.99 -7.10
CA SER A 330 -25.64 -17.40 -7.28
C SER A 330 -26.62 -18.40 -6.64
N VAL A 331 -27.41 -17.97 -5.65
CA VAL A 331 -28.44 -18.80 -5.01
C VAL A 331 -29.73 -18.79 -5.83
N GLN A 332 -30.12 -17.66 -6.45
CA GLN A 332 -31.30 -17.61 -7.32
C GLN A 332 -31.08 -18.32 -8.67
N ASN A 333 -29.87 -18.29 -9.24
CA ASN A 333 -29.60 -19.00 -10.50
C ASN A 333 -29.36 -20.52 -10.32
N LYS A 334 -29.21 -21.01 -9.09
CA LYS A 334 -29.18 -22.46 -8.78
C LYS A 334 -30.56 -23.06 -8.51
N LEU A 335 -31.60 -22.23 -8.35
CA LEU A 335 -32.97 -22.70 -8.07
C LEU A 335 -33.89 -22.65 -9.30
N ASN A 336 -33.51 -21.96 -10.38
CA ASN A 336 -34.35 -21.82 -11.59
C ASN A 336 -33.90 -22.68 -12.79
N GLY A 337 -33.01 -23.65 -12.58
CA GLY A 337 -32.62 -24.64 -13.58
C GLY A 337 -33.40 -25.94 -13.45
N GLY A 338 -34.72 -25.91 -13.69
CA GLY A 338 -35.57 -27.09 -13.60
C GLY A 338 -36.92 -26.90 -14.30
N SER A 339 -36.94 -27.23 -15.59
CA SER A 339 -38.04 -27.83 -16.37
C SER A 339 -39.44 -27.21 -16.34
N SER A 340 -39.86 -26.77 -17.53
CA SER A 340 -41.23 -26.46 -17.95
C SER A 340 -42.18 -27.67 -17.87
N SER A 341 -43.40 -27.47 -17.35
CA SER A 341 -44.63 -27.99 -17.96
C SER A 341 -45.86 -27.20 -17.49
N SER A 342 -46.77 -27.01 -18.43
CA SER A 342 -48.02 -26.25 -18.35
C SER A 342 -49.12 -27.00 -17.58
N SER A 343 -49.93 -26.27 -16.81
CA SER A 343 -51.40 -26.37 -16.87
C SER A 343 -52.07 -25.31 -15.98
N SER A 344 -53.15 -24.77 -16.54
CA SER A 344 -54.07 -23.78 -16.00
C SER A 344 -54.96 -24.35 -14.90
N THR A 345 -55.22 -23.60 -13.83
CA THR A 345 -56.59 -23.34 -13.35
C THR A 345 -56.62 -22.21 -12.31
N SER A 346 -57.65 -21.39 -12.44
CA SER A 346 -58.08 -20.29 -11.58
C SER A 346 -58.63 -20.76 -10.23
N THR A 347 -58.39 -20.01 -9.14
CA THR A 347 -59.43 -19.54 -8.20
C THR A 347 -58.85 -18.61 -7.13
N SER A 348 -59.70 -17.66 -6.74
CA SER A 348 -59.57 -16.60 -5.75
C SER A 348 -59.48 -17.07 -4.29
N SER A 349 -58.81 -16.31 -3.41
CA SER A 349 -59.43 -15.59 -2.26
C SER A 349 -58.45 -15.17 -1.13
N SER A 350 -58.70 -13.95 -0.63
CA SER A 350 -58.60 -13.44 0.76
C SER A 350 -57.32 -13.53 1.62
N SER A 351 -56.76 -12.33 1.87
CA SER A 351 -56.43 -11.71 3.18
C SER A 351 -55.99 -12.57 4.39
N SER A 352 -54.85 -12.20 4.99
CA SER A 352 -54.82 -11.62 6.35
C SER A 352 -53.39 -11.26 6.80
N SER A 353 -53.31 -10.11 7.46
CA SER A 353 -52.21 -9.51 8.22
C SER A 353 -51.71 -10.35 9.39
N SER A 354 -50.40 -10.30 9.67
CA SER A 354 -49.91 -10.21 11.06
C SER A 354 -48.50 -9.63 11.12
N SER A 355 -48.39 -8.62 11.97
CA SER A 355 -47.19 -7.90 12.41
C SER A 355 -46.47 -8.69 13.50
N SER A 356 -45.14 -8.75 13.44
CA SER A 356 -44.33 -9.05 14.63
C SER A 356 -43.06 -8.20 14.62
N GLU A 357 -43.02 -7.27 15.58
CA GLU A 357 -41.87 -6.46 15.97
C GLU A 357 -40.70 -7.35 16.42
N ASN A 358 -39.49 -7.07 15.94
CA ASN A 358 -38.26 -7.57 16.55
C ASN A 358 -37.31 -6.40 16.80
N LYS A 359 -37.09 -6.08 18.08
CA LYS A 359 -36.07 -5.14 18.57
C LYS A 359 -34.67 -5.70 18.31
N PRO A 360 -33.69 -4.90 17.82
CA PRO A 360 -32.32 -5.37 17.71
C PRO A 360 -31.58 -5.26 19.04
N LEU A 361 -30.89 -6.34 19.41
CA LEU A 361 -29.88 -6.39 20.46
C LEU A 361 -28.71 -5.44 20.11
N VAL A 362 -28.40 -4.55 21.04
CA VAL A 362 -27.18 -3.73 21.01
C VAL A 362 -25.99 -4.62 21.40
N VAL A 363 -25.14 -4.95 20.43
CA VAL A 363 -23.84 -5.57 20.67
C VAL A 363 -22.79 -4.45 20.68
N GLN A 364 -22.21 -4.17 21.85
CA GLN A 364 -21.07 -3.26 21.96
C GLN A 364 -19.82 -3.89 21.33
N PRO A 365 -19.00 -3.14 20.56
CA PRO A 365 -17.74 -3.64 20.05
C PRO A 365 -16.70 -3.79 21.20
N PRO A 366 -15.81 -4.79 21.14
CA PRO A 366 -14.79 -4.98 22.16
C PRO A 366 -13.73 -3.87 22.10
N THR A 367 -13.23 -3.49 23.26
CA THR A 367 -12.22 -2.45 23.47
C THR A 367 -10.84 -2.84 22.92
N HIS A 368 -10.08 -1.81 22.51
CA HIS A 368 -8.81 -1.82 21.78
C HIS A 368 -7.63 -2.59 22.42
N ASP A 369 -7.75 -3.09 23.66
CA ASP A 369 -6.67 -3.76 24.39
C ASP A 369 -6.48 -5.27 24.07
N ALA A 370 -7.38 -5.87 23.28
CA ALA A 370 -7.24 -7.29 22.89
C ALA A 370 -6.20 -7.53 21.77
N TYR A 371 -5.72 -6.48 21.09
CA TYR A 371 -4.91 -6.62 19.87
C TYR A 371 -3.40 -6.81 20.11
N CYS A 372 -2.89 -6.64 21.33
CA CYS A 372 -1.45 -6.78 21.62
C CYS A 372 -1.00 -8.17 22.06
N ARG A 373 -1.85 -9.21 22.07
CA ARG A 373 -1.47 -10.56 22.54
C ARG A 373 -1.30 -11.64 21.46
N LEU A 374 -1.42 -11.31 20.18
CA LEU A 374 -1.30 -12.29 19.10
C LEU A 374 -0.03 -12.17 18.25
N ILE A 375 1.09 -11.67 18.79
CA ILE A 375 2.41 -11.86 18.15
C ILE A 375 3.50 -12.00 19.22
N HIS A 376 3.62 -13.19 19.80
CA HIS A 376 4.91 -13.71 20.31
C HIS A 376 4.90 -15.23 20.12
N PRO A 377 5.86 -15.82 19.40
CA PRO A 377 5.99 -17.27 19.35
C PRO A 377 6.69 -17.74 20.62
N GLN A 378 5.94 -18.38 21.52
CA GLN A 378 6.51 -19.24 22.55
C GLN A 378 6.92 -20.56 21.90
N THR A 379 8.21 -20.87 21.99
CA THR A 379 8.83 -22.12 21.59
C THR A 379 8.42 -23.25 22.51
N SER A 380 7.69 -24.25 22.00
CA SER A 380 7.72 -25.61 22.54
C SER A 380 7.25 -26.59 21.48
N GLY A 381 8.11 -27.55 21.14
CA GLY A 381 7.87 -28.55 20.11
C GLY A 381 6.81 -29.57 20.52
N HIS A 382 5.83 -29.76 19.65
CA HIS A 382 5.18 -31.05 19.38
C HIS A 382 4.49 -30.97 18.01
N LYS A 383 4.79 -31.92 17.11
CA LYS A 383 4.08 -32.12 15.84
C LYS A 383 2.70 -32.75 16.10
N PRO A 384 1.62 -32.27 15.47
CA PRO A 384 0.45 -33.09 15.20
C PRO A 384 0.37 -33.51 13.73
N ALA A 385 -0.15 -34.73 13.52
CA ALA A 385 -0.36 -35.41 12.24
C ALA A 385 -1.51 -34.79 11.39
N PRO A 386 -1.64 -35.13 10.09
CA PRO A 386 -2.48 -34.39 9.15
C PRO A 386 -3.95 -34.83 9.21
N ILE A 387 -4.86 -33.86 9.09
CA ILE A 387 -6.30 -34.11 8.86
C ILE A 387 -6.61 -33.88 7.37
N PRO A 388 -7.40 -34.74 6.70
CA PRO A 388 -7.53 -34.75 5.26
C PRO A 388 -8.65 -33.85 4.73
N GLY A 389 -8.39 -33.26 3.56
CA GLY A 389 -9.37 -33.05 2.49
C GLY A 389 -10.41 -31.94 2.66
N ASN A 390 -10.20 -30.83 1.95
CA ASN A 390 -11.30 -30.13 1.28
C ASN A 390 -10.84 -29.69 -0.11
N ARG A 391 -11.18 -30.51 -1.11
CA ARG A 391 -11.26 -30.10 -2.52
C ARG A 391 -12.53 -29.28 -2.67
N CYS A 392 -12.42 -28.02 -3.05
CA CYS A 392 -13.44 -27.32 -3.85
C CYS A 392 -12.83 -26.05 -4.48
N TYR A 393 -13.26 -25.78 -5.73
CA TYR A 393 -12.93 -24.64 -6.59
C TYR A 393 -11.64 -24.70 -7.42
N ASN A 394 -11.51 -25.77 -8.21
CA ASN A 394 -10.80 -25.71 -9.49
C ASN A 394 -11.84 -25.74 -10.63
N GLY A 395 -12.08 -24.57 -11.22
CA GLY A 395 -12.94 -24.38 -12.38
C GLY A 395 -13.20 -22.90 -12.57
N VAL A 396 -12.75 -22.32 -13.68
CA VAL A 396 -12.77 -20.86 -14.01
C VAL A 396 -11.63 -20.03 -13.38
N LYS A 397 -10.39 -20.53 -13.41
CA LYS A 397 -9.20 -19.74 -13.02
C LYS A 397 -8.32 -19.26 -14.19
N HIS A 398 -8.55 -19.74 -15.41
CA HIS A 398 -7.56 -19.62 -16.48
C HIS A 398 -7.76 -18.47 -17.49
N ILE A 399 -8.85 -17.70 -17.43
CA ILE A 399 -9.13 -16.61 -18.40
C ILE A 399 -9.12 -15.22 -17.74
N LEU A 400 -9.52 -15.12 -16.47
CA LEU A 400 -9.45 -13.87 -15.70
C LEU A 400 -8.02 -13.51 -15.26
N GLU A 401 -7.11 -14.49 -15.14
CA GLU A 401 -5.72 -14.24 -14.78
C GLU A 401 -4.93 -13.52 -15.89
N ASP A 402 -5.26 -13.72 -17.16
CA ASP A 402 -4.56 -13.04 -18.27
C ASP A 402 -4.99 -11.57 -18.42
N HIS A 403 -6.27 -11.26 -18.23
CA HIS A 403 -6.74 -9.87 -18.22
C HIS A 403 -6.30 -9.12 -16.94
N ALA A 404 -6.28 -9.79 -15.78
CA ALA A 404 -5.77 -9.19 -14.53
C ALA A 404 -4.24 -9.01 -14.53
N ARG A 405 -3.49 -9.80 -15.32
CA ARG A 405 -2.05 -9.59 -15.55
C ARG A 405 -1.78 -8.44 -16.52
N LEU A 406 -2.64 -8.22 -17.52
CA LEU A 406 -2.50 -7.14 -18.51
C LEU A 406 -3.00 -5.79 -17.99
N ALA A 407 -4.04 -5.77 -17.15
CA ALA A 407 -4.64 -4.57 -16.59
C ALA A 407 -3.90 -4.07 -15.34
N GLN A 408 -2.69 -4.52 -15.03
CA GLN A 408 -1.98 -4.09 -13.83
C GLN A 408 -1.70 -2.58 -13.86
N GLY A 409 -2.52 -1.82 -13.13
CA GLY A 409 -2.26 -0.47 -12.64
C GLY A 409 -1.16 -0.56 -11.60
N VAL A 410 0.02 -0.88 -12.07
CA VAL A 410 1.17 -1.11 -11.24
C VAL A 410 1.73 0.28 -10.91
N ILE A 411 1.65 0.68 -9.63
CA ILE A 411 2.58 1.66 -9.08
C ILE A 411 3.85 0.85 -8.81
N VAL A 412 4.63 0.52 -9.84
CA VAL A 412 5.84 -0.28 -9.67
C VAL A 412 7.00 0.46 -10.30
N ARG A 413 7.98 0.68 -9.42
CA ARG A 413 9.42 0.75 -9.62
C ARG A 413 9.96 0.26 -10.95
#